data_AF-A0A8J1MU12-F1
#
_entry.id   AF-A0A8J1MU12-F1
#
_cell.length_a   1.000
_cell.length_b   1.000
_cell.length_c   1.000
_cell.angle_alpha   90.00
_cell.angle_beta   90.00
_cell.angle_gamma   90.00
#
_symmetry.space_group_name_H-M   'P 1'
#
loop_
_entity.id
_entity.type
_entity.pdbx_description
1 polymer ?
#
loop_
_entity_poly.entity_id
_entity_poly.type
_entity_poly.pdbx_seq_one_letter_code
_entity_poly.pdbx_strand_id
1 'polypeptide(L)'
;MEPSSETGMEPPLSQETFEDLWSLLPDPLQTGTCRLDNLPEFPDYSLAPDMTVLQEGLMVNAVPTVTSAAVPSTEDYAGSYGLKLEFQQNGTAKSVTCTYSPELNKLFCQLAKTCPLLVRVATPPPCGSILRATAVYKKSEHVAELVKRCPHHERSVEPTDDAAPPSHLMRVEGNPQAYYEEDAGSGRHSVCVPYEGPQVGTECTTVLYNYMCNSSCMGGMNRRPILTIITLETPQGLLLGRRCFEVRVCACPGRDRRTEEQNDMKKRGLKANGKRELPHSPSTQAPLPKKRLVVVDDDEEIFTLRIKGRSRYEMIKKLNDALELQESLDQQKVTIKCRKCRDEMKPKKGKKLLVKEPDSE
;
A
#
# COMPACT_ATOMS: atom_id res chain seq x y z
N MET A 1 14.45 33.76 66.75
CA MET A 1 12.99 33.79 66.59
C MET A 1 12.61 32.71 65.60
N GLU A 2 11.93 31.67 66.06
CA GLU A 2 11.00 30.85 65.26
C GLU A 2 9.59 31.51 65.30
N PRO A 3 8.51 31.02 64.64
CA PRO A 3 8.32 29.85 63.74
C PRO A 3 7.82 30.30 62.31
N SER A 4 7.11 29.58 61.41
CA SER A 4 6.38 28.28 61.47
C SER A 4 6.19 27.57 60.10
N SER A 5 6.23 26.24 60.14
CA SER A 5 5.47 25.20 59.41
C SER A 5 4.55 25.48 58.18
N GLU A 6 4.82 24.68 57.13
CA GLU A 6 3.91 23.76 56.39
C GLU A 6 2.69 24.26 55.57
N THR A 7 2.67 23.88 54.28
CA THR A 7 1.84 22.74 53.79
C THR A 7 2.21 22.36 52.36
N GLY A 8 2.41 21.06 52.11
CA GLY A 8 2.48 20.49 50.76
C GLY A 8 1.16 19.82 50.39
N MET A 9 0.84 19.74 49.09
CA MET A 9 -0.29 18.97 48.57
C MET A 9 0.20 18.06 47.43
N GLU A 10 0.44 16.80 47.75
CA GLU A 10 0.46 15.72 46.75
C GLU A 10 -0.99 15.20 46.54
N PRO A 11 -1.34 14.74 45.33
CA PRO A 11 -2.68 14.21 45.06
C PRO A 11 -2.81 12.74 45.54
N PRO A 12 -3.85 12.38 46.29
CA PRO A 12 -4.11 10.99 46.63
C PRO A 12 -4.84 10.28 45.48
N LEU A 13 -4.14 9.33 44.84
CA LEU A 13 -4.76 8.27 44.03
C LEU A 13 -4.43 6.91 44.67
N SER A 14 -4.98 6.70 45.87
CA SER A 14 -5.04 5.37 46.49
C SER A 14 -6.05 4.49 45.75
N GLN A 15 -5.66 3.25 45.53
CA GLN A 15 -6.36 2.27 44.69
C GLN A 15 -7.73 1.84 45.27
N GLU A 16 -7.96 2.10 46.56
CA GLU A 16 -9.18 1.76 47.32
C GLU A 16 -10.38 2.65 46.96
N THR A 17 -10.14 3.90 46.57
CA THR A 17 -11.21 4.88 46.23
C THR A 17 -12.05 4.50 45.01
N PHE A 18 -11.62 3.50 44.23
CA PHE A 18 -12.32 3.03 43.03
C PHE A 18 -13.33 1.91 43.33
N GLU A 19 -13.10 1.12 44.38
CA GLU A 19 -14.01 0.01 44.76
C GLU A 19 -15.30 0.55 45.39
N ASP A 20 -15.21 1.62 46.21
CA ASP A 20 -16.38 2.34 46.73
C ASP A 20 -17.23 2.95 45.60
N LEU A 21 -16.59 3.50 44.56
CA LEU A 21 -17.31 4.08 43.42
C LEU A 21 -18.02 3.01 42.58
N TRP A 22 -17.40 1.82 42.44
CA TRP A 22 -17.99 0.69 41.73
C TRP A 22 -19.17 0.08 42.49
N SER A 23 -19.12 0.10 43.82
CA SER A 23 -20.16 -0.40 44.72
C SER A 23 -21.44 0.47 44.72
N LEU A 24 -21.39 1.67 44.14
CA LEU A 24 -22.53 2.58 44.01
C LEU A 24 -23.29 2.45 42.67
N LEU A 25 -22.85 1.58 41.77
CA LEU A 25 -23.53 1.29 40.51
C LEU A 25 -24.63 0.22 40.72
N PRO A 26 -25.88 0.46 40.29
CA PRO A 26 -26.97 -0.51 40.50
C PRO A 26 -26.82 -1.74 39.60
N ASP A 27 -27.05 -2.92 40.20
CA ASP A 27 -26.89 -4.23 39.58
C ASP A 27 -27.94 -4.47 38.46
N PRO A 28 -27.55 -4.90 37.23
CA PRO A 28 -28.43 -4.90 36.05
C PRO A 28 -29.45 -6.06 36.00
N LEU A 29 -29.74 -6.72 37.13
CA LEU A 29 -30.66 -7.87 37.22
C LEU A 29 -31.83 -7.69 38.19
N GLN A 30 -32.02 -6.52 38.82
CA GLN A 30 -33.20 -6.24 39.64
C GLN A 30 -33.85 -4.88 39.37
N THR A 31 -34.60 -4.80 38.27
CA THR A 31 -35.59 -3.72 38.03
C THR A 31 -37.00 -4.30 37.97
N GLY A 32 -37.37 -5.08 38.99
CA GLY A 32 -38.72 -5.58 39.20
C GLY A 32 -39.55 -4.60 40.04
N THR A 33 -40.52 -3.95 39.40
CA THR A 33 -41.76 -3.42 40.01
C THR A 33 -41.67 -2.69 41.37
N CYS A 34 -41.56 -1.36 41.34
CA CYS A 34 -41.98 -0.50 42.47
C CYS A 34 -42.77 0.71 41.93
N ARG A 35 -43.97 0.95 42.49
CA ARG A 35 -44.84 2.10 42.18
C ARG A 35 -44.26 3.41 42.72
N LEU A 36 -44.54 4.51 42.03
CA LEU A 36 -44.54 5.84 42.65
C LEU A 36 -45.74 6.64 42.14
N ASP A 37 -46.75 6.80 42.99
CA ASP A 37 -47.91 7.65 42.75
C ASP A 37 -47.59 9.13 43.06
N ASN A 38 -48.34 10.03 42.42
CA ASN A 38 -48.36 11.51 42.55
C ASN A 38 -47.34 12.33 41.73
N LEU A 39 -47.84 12.88 40.62
CA LEU A 39 -47.42 14.16 40.04
C LEU A 39 -48.71 15.00 39.80
N PRO A 40 -48.74 16.33 40.00
CA PRO A 40 -49.91 17.14 39.69
C PRO A 40 -50.07 17.44 38.18
N GLU A 41 -51.31 17.58 37.74
CA GLU A 41 -51.76 17.94 36.37
C GLU A 41 -51.32 19.39 35.99
N PHE A 42 -51.23 19.85 34.73
CA PHE A 42 -52.11 19.79 33.54
C PHE A 42 -51.32 20.21 32.26
N PRO A 43 -51.89 20.27 31.03
CA PRO A 43 -52.66 19.25 30.32
C PRO A 43 -52.25 19.04 28.83
N ASP A 44 -52.70 17.90 28.28
CA ASP A 44 -52.97 17.54 26.87
C ASP A 44 -52.44 18.36 25.67
N TYR A 45 -51.81 17.63 24.75
CA TYR A 45 -52.28 17.56 23.35
C TYR A 45 -52.21 16.11 22.84
N SER A 46 -53.31 15.61 22.29
CA SER A 46 -53.49 14.19 21.92
C SER A 46 -52.75 13.76 20.65
N LEU A 47 -52.41 12.47 20.54
CA LEU A 47 -53.05 11.54 19.58
C LEU A 47 -52.58 10.09 19.79
N ALA A 48 -53.53 9.17 19.71
CA ALA A 48 -53.37 7.71 19.64
C ALA A 48 -54.03 7.22 18.32
N PRO A 49 -54.06 5.92 17.93
CA PRO A 49 -53.68 4.75 18.72
C PRO A 49 -53.00 3.56 17.96
N ASP A 50 -52.63 2.56 18.78
CA ASP A 50 -52.66 1.11 18.55
C ASP A 50 -51.65 0.38 17.61
N MET A 51 -51.61 -0.93 17.86
CA MET A 51 -50.54 -1.90 17.61
C MET A 51 -50.92 -2.95 16.54
N THR A 52 -49.95 -3.82 16.21
CA THR A 52 -50.02 -4.96 15.24
C THR A 52 -49.98 -4.53 13.76
N VAL A 53 -49.32 -5.24 12.84
CA VAL A 53 -49.13 -6.70 12.72
C VAL A 53 -47.68 -7.08 12.37
N LEU A 54 -47.21 -8.21 12.92
CA LEU A 54 -45.97 -8.89 12.54
C LEU A 54 -46.13 -9.61 11.19
N GLN A 55 -45.24 -9.42 10.22
CA GLN A 55 -44.84 -10.53 9.32
C GLN A 55 -43.47 -10.28 8.64
N GLU A 56 -42.57 -11.25 8.81
CA GLU A 56 -41.51 -11.69 7.88
C GLU A 56 -40.60 -10.67 7.17
N GLY A 57 -39.34 -10.63 7.61
CA GLY A 57 -38.21 -10.09 6.84
C GLY A 57 -36.89 -10.36 7.56
N LEU A 58 -36.05 -11.25 7.01
CA LEU A 58 -34.78 -11.68 7.60
C LEU A 58 -33.87 -10.49 7.97
N MET A 59 -33.85 -10.13 9.26
CA MET A 59 -32.92 -9.17 9.84
C MET A 59 -31.52 -9.80 9.90
N VAL A 60 -30.77 -9.72 8.80
CA VAL A 60 -29.32 -9.85 8.90
C VAL A 60 -28.84 -8.65 9.71
N ASN A 61 -28.31 -8.91 10.92
CA ASN A 61 -27.67 -7.90 11.77
C ASN A 61 -26.35 -7.44 11.14
N ALA A 62 -26.45 -6.72 10.02
CA ALA A 62 -25.35 -6.03 9.39
C ALA A 62 -25.10 -4.74 10.19
N VAL A 63 -24.17 -4.80 11.13
CA VAL A 63 -23.58 -3.59 11.73
C VAL A 63 -23.10 -2.71 10.57
N PRO A 64 -23.57 -1.45 10.45
CA PRO A 64 -23.11 -0.58 9.38
C PRO A 64 -21.60 -0.38 9.53
N THR A 65 -20.83 -0.90 8.58
CA THR A 65 -19.38 -0.75 8.57
C THR A 65 -19.06 0.67 8.07
N VAL A 66 -19.11 1.62 9.00
CA VAL A 66 -18.78 3.03 8.75
C VAL A 66 -17.32 3.13 8.32
N THR A 67 -17.05 3.84 7.23
CA THR A 67 -15.70 3.93 6.64
C THR A 67 -14.79 4.95 7.35
N SER A 68 -15.34 5.88 8.13
CA SER A 68 -14.65 6.89 8.96
C SER A 68 -13.96 6.33 10.23
N ALA A 69 -13.28 5.18 10.14
CA ALA A 69 -12.45 4.68 11.23
C ALA A 69 -11.14 5.47 11.32
N ALA A 70 -10.70 5.82 12.54
CA ALA A 70 -9.45 6.56 12.77
C ALA A 70 -8.22 5.89 12.13
N VAL A 71 -8.21 4.55 12.06
CA VAL A 71 -7.33 3.75 11.21
C VAL A 71 -8.22 2.94 10.26
N PRO A 72 -8.28 3.27 8.95
CA PRO A 72 -9.08 2.49 8.01
C PRO A 72 -8.42 1.13 7.78
N SER A 73 -9.22 0.06 7.73
CA SER A 73 -8.71 -1.27 7.44
C SER A 73 -8.16 -1.35 6.02
N THR A 74 -6.96 -1.93 5.88
CA THR A 74 -6.27 -2.16 4.61
C THR A 74 -6.51 -3.57 4.06
N GLU A 75 -7.49 -4.31 4.60
CA GLU A 75 -7.81 -5.66 4.16
C GLU A 75 -8.72 -5.64 2.92
N ASP A 76 -8.40 -6.51 1.97
CA ASP A 76 -9.03 -6.58 0.66
C ASP A 76 -10.40 -7.27 0.74
N TYR A 77 -11.48 -6.52 0.44
CA TYR A 77 -12.86 -6.97 0.57
C TYR A 77 -13.59 -6.81 -0.77
N ALA A 78 -13.91 -7.93 -1.44
CA ALA A 78 -14.61 -7.89 -2.73
C ALA A 78 -16.02 -7.26 -2.63
N GLY A 79 -16.69 -7.46 -1.50
CA GLY A 79 -18.11 -7.16 -1.34
C GLY A 79 -19.02 -8.02 -2.22
N SER A 80 -20.32 -7.81 -2.06
CA SER A 80 -21.36 -8.48 -2.86
C SER A 80 -21.30 -8.13 -4.35
N TYR A 81 -20.77 -6.95 -4.68
CA TYR A 81 -20.61 -6.45 -6.06
C TYR A 81 -19.30 -6.90 -6.73
N GLY A 82 -18.45 -7.65 -6.02
CA GLY A 82 -17.25 -8.25 -6.60
C GLY A 82 -16.19 -7.25 -7.08
N LEU A 83 -15.98 -6.17 -6.33
CA LEU A 83 -15.04 -5.09 -6.67
C LEU A 83 -13.64 -5.64 -6.97
N LYS A 84 -13.11 -5.25 -8.12
CA LYS A 84 -11.75 -5.55 -8.59
C LYS A 84 -11.13 -4.27 -9.16
N LEU A 85 -9.81 -4.16 -8.95
CA LEU A 85 -8.99 -3.12 -9.54
C LEU A 85 -8.06 -3.74 -10.58
N GLU A 86 -8.03 -3.12 -11.74
CA GLU A 86 -7.15 -3.49 -12.84
C GLU A 86 -6.34 -2.25 -13.27
N PHE A 87 -5.16 -2.49 -13.82
CA PHE A 87 -4.27 -1.44 -14.31
C PHE A 87 -3.87 -1.77 -15.74
N GLN A 88 -3.78 -0.75 -16.59
CA GLN A 88 -3.25 -0.94 -17.94
C GLN A 88 -1.81 -1.50 -17.86
N GLN A 89 -1.54 -2.56 -18.63
CA GLN A 89 -0.25 -3.25 -18.60
C GLN A 89 0.85 -2.45 -19.34
N ASN A 90 1.28 -1.36 -18.71
CA ASN A 90 2.36 -0.53 -19.20
C ASN A 90 3.71 -1.20 -18.90
N GLY A 91 4.55 -1.33 -19.93
CA GLY A 91 5.89 -1.90 -19.82
C GLY A 91 6.85 -1.08 -18.93
N THR A 92 8.09 -1.57 -18.76
CA THR A 92 9.08 -0.98 -17.83
C THR A 92 10.11 -0.07 -18.52
N ALA A 93 9.74 0.59 -19.62
CA ALA A 93 10.65 1.47 -20.37
C ALA A 93 10.95 2.77 -19.60
N LYS A 94 12.07 3.44 -19.93
CA LYS A 94 12.52 4.66 -19.23
C LYS A 94 11.55 5.84 -19.37
N SER A 95 10.80 5.89 -20.47
CA SER A 95 9.81 6.92 -20.78
C SER A 95 8.45 6.74 -20.09
N VAL A 96 8.23 5.63 -19.38
CA VAL A 96 6.91 5.30 -18.81
C VAL A 96 6.66 6.13 -17.55
N THR A 97 5.59 6.93 -17.61
CA THR A 97 5.13 7.84 -16.54
C THR A 97 4.37 7.10 -15.43
N CYS A 98 3.74 5.97 -15.75
CA CYS A 98 2.95 5.15 -14.84
C CYS A 98 3.01 3.66 -15.24
N THR A 99 3.39 2.78 -14.32
CA THR A 99 3.45 1.32 -14.51
C THR A 99 3.07 0.60 -13.22
N TYR A 100 2.32 -0.49 -13.34
CA TYR A 100 1.87 -1.31 -12.21
C TYR A 100 2.59 -2.66 -12.20
N SER A 101 3.02 -3.10 -11.01
CA SER A 101 3.58 -4.43 -10.76
C SER A 101 2.52 -5.32 -10.11
N PRO A 102 2.03 -6.38 -10.82
CA PRO A 102 1.13 -7.36 -10.23
C PRO A 102 1.79 -8.18 -9.11
N GLU A 103 3.10 -8.46 -9.24
CA GLU A 103 3.87 -9.26 -8.29
C GLU A 103 3.97 -8.59 -6.91
N LEU A 104 4.06 -7.26 -6.90
CA LEU A 104 4.18 -6.44 -5.68
C LEU A 104 2.85 -5.84 -5.20
N ASN A 105 1.76 -5.99 -5.98
CA ASN A 105 0.53 -5.19 -5.87
C ASN A 105 0.85 -3.69 -5.71
N LYS A 106 1.65 -3.15 -6.65
CA LYS A 106 2.29 -1.83 -6.48
C LYS A 106 2.31 -0.99 -7.74
N LEU A 107 1.78 0.23 -7.62
CA LEU A 107 1.81 1.28 -8.63
C LEU A 107 3.10 2.10 -8.51
N PHE A 108 3.79 2.29 -9.62
CA PHE A 108 4.93 3.19 -9.75
C PHE A 108 4.55 4.32 -10.73
N CYS A 109 4.57 5.56 -10.27
CA CYS A 109 4.16 6.72 -11.09
C CYS A 109 5.08 7.93 -10.90
N GLN A 110 5.05 8.85 -11.85
CA GLN A 110 5.71 10.16 -11.73
C GLN A 110 4.82 11.18 -11.01
N LEU A 111 5.45 12.18 -10.41
CA LEU A 111 4.78 13.33 -9.79
C LEU A 111 3.78 13.98 -10.76
N ALA A 112 2.55 14.20 -10.29
CA ALA A 112 1.46 14.85 -11.01
C ALA A 112 1.12 14.24 -12.39
N LYS A 113 1.54 13.01 -12.69
CA LYS A 113 1.18 12.30 -13.93
C LYS A 113 -0.04 11.41 -13.72
N THR A 114 -0.89 11.40 -14.74
CA THR A 114 -2.14 10.64 -14.82
C THR A 114 -1.88 9.15 -14.66
N CYS A 115 -2.60 8.51 -13.74
CA CYS A 115 -2.55 7.10 -13.44
C CYS A 115 -3.95 6.50 -13.65
N PRO A 116 -4.21 5.87 -14.82
CA PRO A 116 -5.52 5.25 -15.08
C PRO A 116 -5.71 4.00 -14.21
N LEU A 117 -6.76 4.02 -13.40
CA LEU A 117 -7.26 2.88 -12.64
C LEU A 117 -8.52 2.36 -13.32
N LEU A 118 -8.52 1.08 -13.70
CA LEU A 118 -9.71 0.39 -14.20
C LEU A 118 -10.43 -0.23 -13.01
N VAL A 119 -11.68 0.18 -12.80
CA VAL A 119 -12.56 -0.33 -11.76
C VAL A 119 -13.57 -1.28 -12.39
N ARG A 120 -13.61 -2.50 -11.89
CA ARG A 120 -14.50 -3.56 -12.37
C ARG A 120 -15.38 -4.06 -11.24
N VAL A 121 -16.66 -4.23 -11.54
CA VAL A 121 -17.68 -4.82 -10.66
C VAL A 121 -18.36 -5.98 -11.39
N ALA A 122 -18.78 -7.00 -10.66
CA ALA A 122 -19.48 -8.16 -11.21
C ALA A 122 -20.98 -7.87 -11.44
N THR A 123 -21.57 -7.03 -10.60
CA THR A 123 -22.95 -6.55 -10.71
C THR A 123 -22.98 -5.03 -10.52
N PRO A 124 -23.91 -4.31 -11.17
CA PRO A 124 -24.05 -2.87 -10.96
C PRO A 124 -24.38 -2.53 -9.49
N PRO A 125 -23.65 -1.61 -8.84
CA PRO A 125 -23.97 -1.15 -7.50
C PRO A 125 -25.20 -0.23 -7.48
N PRO A 126 -25.78 0.07 -6.29
CA PRO A 126 -26.94 0.96 -6.17
C PRO A 126 -26.70 2.35 -6.78
N CYS A 127 -27.75 2.97 -7.30
CA CYS A 127 -27.68 4.31 -7.88
C CYS A 127 -27.12 5.32 -6.86
N GLY A 128 -26.21 6.19 -7.32
CA GLY A 128 -25.53 7.16 -6.46
C GLY A 128 -24.34 6.61 -5.66
N SER A 129 -23.97 5.33 -5.82
CA SER A 129 -22.72 4.82 -5.25
C SER A 129 -21.52 5.67 -5.67
N ILE A 130 -20.50 5.73 -4.80
CA ILE A 130 -19.27 6.51 -5.02
C ILE A 130 -18.04 5.60 -4.93
N LEU A 131 -16.97 6.01 -5.60
CA LEU A 131 -15.63 5.51 -5.38
C LEU A 131 -14.85 6.54 -4.57
N ARG A 132 -14.38 6.14 -3.39
CA ARG A 132 -13.54 6.97 -2.51
C ARG A 132 -12.12 6.41 -2.52
N ALA A 133 -11.14 7.30 -2.71
CA ALA A 133 -9.72 6.97 -2.65
C ALA A 133 -9.04 7.67 -1.45
N THR A 134 -8.41 6.88 -0.59
CA THR A 134 -7.76 7.35 0.64
C THR A 134 -6.34 6.80 0.73
N ALA A 135 -5.36 7.66 1.06
CA ALA A 135 -3.96 7.25 1.22
C ALA A 135 -3.59 7.06 2.70
N VAL A 136 -2.93 5.95 3.04
CA VAL A 136 -2.41 5.65 4.39
C VAL A 136 -0.97 5.16 4.33
N TYR A 137 -0.21 5.31 5.41
CA TYR A 137 1.12 4.70 5.49
C TYR A 137 1.03 3.18 5.67
N LYS A 138 1.82 2.41 4.90
CA LYS A 138 1.80 0.94 4.90
C LYS A 138 2.31 0.32 6.21
N LYS A 139 3.19 1.03 6.93
CA LYS A 139 3.76 0.55 8.19
C LYS A 139 2.87 0.95 9.37
N SER A 140 2.66 0.01 10.30
CA SER A 140 1.92 0.24 11.56
C SER A 140 2.48 1.41 12.37
N GLU A 141 3.80 1.60 12.41
CA GLU A 141 4.49 2.69 13.13
C GLU A 141 4.06 4.11 12.68
N HIS A 142 3.46 4.24 11.48
CA HIS A 142 2.99 5.50 10.92
C HIS A 142 1.49 5.48 10.55
N VAL A 143 0.74 4.41 10.81
CA VAL A 143 -0.61 4.25 10.26
C VAL A 143 -1.61 5.29 10.80
N ALA A 144 -1.40 5.76 12.03
CA ALA A 144 -2.16 6.85 12.63
C ALA A 144 -1.83 8.24 12.03
N GLU A 145 -0.69 8.40 11.36
CA GLU A 145 -0.33 9.66 10.70
C GLU A 145 -1.13 9.89 9.41
N LEU A 146 -1.28 11.17 9.07
CA LEU A 146 -2.00 11.63 7.89
C LEU A 146 -1.06 11.74 6.69
N VAL A 147 -1.48 11.21 5.54
CA VAL A 147 -0.71 11.31 4.29
C VAL A 147 -1.04 12.64 3.60
N LYS A 148 -0.30 13.70 3.99
CA LYS A 148 -0.42 15.05 3.41
C LYS A 148 0.74 15.34 2.45
N ARG A 149 0.58 16.34 1.56
CA ARG A 149 1.69 16.85 0.71
C ARG A 149 2.77 17.49 1.61
N CYS A 150 4.01 17.58 1.12
CA CYS A 150 5.03 18.32 1.88
C CYS A 150 4.80 19.84 1.80
N PRO A 151 5.24 20.64 2.79
CA PRO A 151 5.06 22.09 2.79
C PRO A 151 5.67 22.84 1.60
N HIS A 152 6.52 22.20 0.79
CA HIS A 152 7.01 22.80 -0.45
C HIS A 152 5.96 22.69 -1.56
N HIS A 153 5.44 21.49 -1.81
CA HIS A 153 4.42 21.25 -2.83
C HIS A 153 3.03 21.78 -2.42
N GLU A 154 2.71 21.79 -1.13
CA GLU A 154 1.47 22.36 -0.62
C GLU A 154 1.37 23.88 -0.88
N ARG A 155 2.49 24.60 -0.76
CA ARG A 155 2.56 26.04 -1.05
C ARG A 155 2.84 26.36 -2.52
N SER A 156 3.25 25.41 -3.34
CA SER A 156 3.31 25.60 -4.79
C SER A 156 1.89 25.56 -5.34
N VAL A 157 1.32 26.75 -5.57
CA VAL A 157 0.08 26.92 -6.34
C VAL A 157 0.40 26.51 -7.77
N GLU A 158 0.08 25.27 -8.12
CA GLU A 158 -0.02 24.83 -9.51
C GLU A 158 -1.09 25.72 -10.19
N PRO A 159 -0.84 26.35 -11.35
CA PRO A 159 -1.78 27.26 -12.02
C PRO A 159 -2.93 26.51 -12.72
N THR A 160 -3.32 25.36 -12.18
CA THR A 160 -4.47 24.57 -12.63
C THR A 160 -5.71 25.10 -11.93
N ASP A 161 -6.77 25.38 -12.70
CA ASP A 161 -8.08 25.84 -12.22
C ASP A 161 -8.87 24.68 -11.58
N ASP A 162 -8.23 24.04 -10.60
CA ASP A 162 -8.54 22.71 -10.07
C ASP A 162 -9.09 22.86 -8.65
N ALA A 163 -10.33 22.41 -8.43
CA ALA A 163 -11.05 22.50 -7.16
C ALA A 163 -10.41 21.70 -6.01
N ALA A 164 -9.33 20.98 -6.27
CA ALA A 164 -8.58 20.18 -5.32
C ALA A 164 -7.82 21.00 -4.26
N PRO A 165 -8.08 20.80 -2.96
CA PRO A 165 -7.34 21.46 -1.88
C PRO A 165 -5.82 21.23 -1.99
N PRO A 166 -4.98 22.23 -1.65
CA PRO A 166 -3.53 22.15 -1.80
C PRO A 166 -2.86 21.12 -0.87
N SER A 167 -3.56 20.63 0.16
CA SER A 167 -3.07 19.67 1.15
C SER A 167 -3.27 18.20 0.72
N HIS A 168 -4.21 17.92 -0.20
CA HIS A 168 -4.56 16.56 -0.64
C HIS A 168 -3.47 15.94 -1.52
N LEU A 169 -2.99 14.74 -1.17
CA LEU A 169 -1.97 14.04 -1.97
C LEU A 169 -2.53 13.55 -3.31
N MET A 170 -3.75 13.00 -3.30
CA MET A 170 -4.41 12.42 -4.46
C MET A 170 -5.36 13.43 -5.09
N ARG A 171 -5.37 13.47 -6.41
CA ARG A 171 -6.33 14.22 -7.24
C ARG A 171 -6.95 13.33 -8.30
N VAL A 172 -8.05 13.77 -8.88
CA VAL A 172 -8.70 13.15 -10.04
C VAL A 172 -8.66 14.10 -11.21
N GLU A 173 -8.25 13.60 -12.37
CA GLU A 173 -8.17 14.34 -13.63
C GLU A 173 -9.37 14.03 -14.53
N GLY A 174 -9.91 15.04 -15.21
CA GLY A 174 -10.97 14.85 -16.21
C GLY A 174 -12.37 14.51 -15.69
N ASN A 175 -12.62 14.55 -14.38
CA ASN A 175 -13.96 14.39 -13.80
C ASN A 175 -14.36 15.63 -12.96
N PRO A 176 -15.29 16.49 -13.42
CA PRO A 176 -15.72 17.69 -12.70
C PRO A 176 -16.67 17.40 -11.52
N GLN A 177 -17.15 16.17 -11.38
CA GLN A 177 -17.94 15.72 -10.22
C GLN A 177 -17.04 15.12 -9.12
N ALA A 178 -15.72 15.12 -9.30
CA ALA A 178 -14.79 14.76 -8.24
C ALA A 178 -14.84 15.81 -7.11
N TYR A 179 -15.02 15.33 -5.88
CA TYR A 179 -14.99 16.17 -4.68
C TYR A 179 -13.97 15.66 -3.67
N TYR A 180 -13.52 16.57 -2.81
CA TYR A 180 -12.42 16.34 -1.88
C TYR A 180 -12.94 16.50 -0.46
N GLU A 181 -12.68 15.50 0.39
CA GLU A 181 -13.23 15.43 1.74
C GLU A 181 -12.10 15.19 2.75
N GLU A 182 -12.05 16.03 3.79
CA GLU A 182 -11.26 15.80 5.00
C GLU A 182 -12.21 15.29 6.09
N ASP A 183 -12.07 14.01 6.45
CA ASP A 183 -12.96 13.35 7.42
C ASP A 183 -12.89 14.04 8.80
N ALA A 184 -14.03 14.49 9.32
CA ALA A 184 -14.08 15.34 10.52
C ALA A 184 -13.57 14.65 11.80
N GLY A 185 -13.61 13.32 11.88
CA GLY A 185 -13.13 12.57 13.04
C GLY A 185 -11.62 12.24 12.99
N SER A 186 -11.11 11.91 11.81
CA SER A 186 -9.73 11.42 11.62
C SER A 186 -8.80 12.42 10.95
N GLY A 187 -9.30 13.52 10.35
CA GLY A 187 -8.51 14.46 9.54
C GLY A 187 -7.95 13.84 8.26
N ARG A 188 -8.45 12.68 7.83
CA ARG A 188 -7.94 11.97 6.65
C ARG A 188 -8.47 12.61 5.38
N HIS A 189 -7.54 12.99 4.51
CA HIS A 189 -7.84 13.42 3.16
C HIS A 189 -8.28 12.24 2.29
N SER A 190 -9.42 12.37 1.64
CA SER A 190 -9.89 11.47 0.60
C SER A 190 -10.36 12.25 -0.63
N VAL A 191 -10.42 11.57 -1.78
CA VAL A 191 -11.05 12.09 -2.99
C VAL A 191 -12.12 11.12 -3.44
N CYS A 192 -13.29 11.66 -3.76
CA CYS A 192 -14.49 10.90 -4.09
C CYS A 192 -14.94 11.24 -5.51
N VAL A 193 -15.36 10.22 -6.25
CA VAL A 193 -16.03 10.35 -7.55
C VAL A 193 -17.33 9.55 -7.54
N PRO A 194 -18.41 10.04 -8.17
CA PRO A 194 -19.57 9.21 -8.46
C PRO A 194 -19.15 7.95 -9.24
N TYR A 195 -19.73 6.80 -8.88
CA TYR A 195 -19.54 5.59 -9.66
C TYR A 195 -20.40 5.67 -10.93
N GLU A 196 -19.73 5.84 -12.07
CA GLU A 196 -20.32 5.65 -13.38
C GLU A 196 -20.17 4.20 -13.83
N GLY A 197 -21.20 3.65 -14.45
CA GLY A 197 -21.12 2.32 -15.07
C GLY A 197 -20.14 2.29 -16.26
N PRO A 198 -19.64 1.11 -16.67
CA PRO A 198 -18.80 1.00 -17.85
C PRO A 198 -19.56 1.45 -19.11
N GLN A 199 -18.83 2.03 -20.05
CA GLN A 199 -19.39 2.46 -21.33
C GLN A 199 -19.83 1.25 -22.18
N VAL A 200 -20.74 1.47 -23.12
CA VAL A 200 -21.24 0.39 -24.00
C VAL A 200 -20.06 -0.23 -24.77
N GLY A 201 -19.84 -1.53 -24.55
CA GLY A 201 -18.71 -2.27 -25.14
C GLY A 201 -17.45 -2.37 -24.27
N THR A 202 -17.44 -1.82 -23.05
CA THR A 202 -16.38 -2.06 -22.05
C THR A 202 -16.91 -2.81 -20.82
N GLU A 203 -16.01 -3.47 -20.08
CA GLU A 203 -16.34 -4.16 -18.82
C GLU A 203 -15.92 -3.36 -17.57
N CYS A 204 -15.19 -2.25 -17.75
CA CYS A 204 -14.55 -1.50 -16.67
C CYS A 204 -14.79 0.02 -16.84
N THR A 205 -14.95 0.69 -15.69
CA THR A 205 -14.96 2.16 -15.59
C THR A 205 -13.52 2.64 -15.35
N THR A 206 -13.06 3.72 -16.00
CA THR A 206 -11.70 4.25 -15.79
C THR A 206 -11.74 5.51 -14.93
N VAL A 207 -10.97 5.54 -13.85
CA VAL A 207 -10.75 6.76 -13.04
C VAL A 207 -9.28 7.17 -13.18
N LEU A 208 -9.05 8.46 -13.46
CA LEU A 208 -7.72 9.01 -13.69
C LEU A 208 -7.20 9.67 -12.42
N TYR A 209 -6.26 9.04 -11.72
CA TYR A 209 -5.70 9.57 -10.46
C TYR A 209 -4.33 10.21 -10.66
N ASN A 210 -4.04 11.28 -9.92
CA ASN A 210 -2.76 11.99 -9.96
C ASN A 210 -2.21 12.10 -8.54
N TYR A 211 -0.90 11.86 -8.35
CA TYR A 211 -0.25 11.94 -7.04
C TYR A 211 0.67 13.17 -6.98
N MET A 212 0.34 14.10 -6.09
CA MET A 212 0.85 15.49 -6.10
C MET A 212 2.05 15.71 -5.17
N CYS A 213 2.75 14.66 -4.76
CA CYS A 213 3.99 14.73 -4.01
C CYS A 213 4.86 13.49 -4.25
N ASN A 214 6.18 13.63 -4.39
CA ASN A 214 7.08 12.47 -4.50
C ASN A 214 7.13 11.72 -3.17
N SER A 215 7.22 10.39 -3.20
CA SER A 215 7.35 9.57 -1.99
C SER A 215 8.62 9.91 -1.20
N SER A 216 9.66 10.48 -1.83
CA SER A 216 10.89 10.92 -1.19
C SER A 216 10.87 12.34 -0.60
N CYS A 217 9.75 13.08 -0.68
CA CYS A 217 9.69 14.45 -0.18
C CYS A 217 9.81 14.53 1.35
N MET A 218 10.80 15.28 1.83
CA MET A 218 10.95 15.64 3.23
C MET A 218 9.78 16.51 3.69
N GLY A 219 9.32 16.32 4.93
CA GLY A 219 8.14 17.01 5.47
C GLY A 219 6.78 16.54 4.93
N GLY A 220 6.75 15.48 4.12
CA GLY A 220 5.52 14.79 3.70
C GLY A 220 5.65 13.28 3.92
N MET A 221 5.55 12.50 2.84
CA MET A 221 5.77 11.05 2.89
C MET A 221 7.15 10.64 3.43
N ASN A 222 8.20 11.42 3.19
CA ASN A 222 9.56 11.20 3.73
C ASN A 222 10.10 9.76 3.57
N ARG A 223 9.98 9.20 2.36
CA ARG A 223 10.39 7.83 1.96
C ARG A 223 9.59 6.69 2.63
N ARG A 224 8.52 7.00 3.37
CA ARG A 224 7.62 6.00 3.95
C ARG A 224 6.68 5.45 2.86
N PRO A 225 6.53 4.12 2.73
CA PRO A 225 5.63 3.53 1.75
C PRO A 225 4.17 3.80 2.13
N ILE A 226 3.31 4.03 1.12
CA ILE A 226 1.89 4.28 1.29
C ILE A 226 1.06 3.21 0.57
N LEU A 227 -0.11 2.90 1.13
CA LEU A 227 -1.19 2.18 0.47
C LEU A 227 -2.24 3.20 0.02
N THR A 228 -2.77 3.01 -1.18
CA THR A 228 -4.02 3.63 -1.61
C THR A 228 -5.13 2.61 -1.39
N ILE A 229 -6.14 3.02 -0.64
CA ILE A 229 -7.37 2.29 -0.38
C ILE A 229 -8.43 2.87 -1.32
N ILE A 230 -9.02 2.03 -2.16
CA ILE A 230 -10.20 2.36 -2.96
C ILE A 230 -11.39 1.65 -2.33
N THR A 231 -12.38 2.40 -1.89
CA THR A 231 -13.66 1.89 -1.39
C THR A 231 -14.76 2.22 -2.40
N LEU A 232 -15.66 1.25 -2.60
CA LEU A 232 -16.96 1.46 -3.23
C LEU A 232 -17.97 1.63 -2.10
N GLU A 233 -18.69 2.74 -2.07
CA GLU A 233 -19.56 3.13 -0.95
C GLU A 233 -20.94 3.57 -1.47
N THR A 234 -21.99 3.36 -0.67
CA THR A 234 -23.29 4.00 -0.90
C THR A 234 -23.24 5.51 -0.65
N PRO A 235 -24.20 6.33 -1.11
CA PRO A 235 -24.34 7.73 -0.68
C PRO A 235 -24.34 7.94 0.84
N GLN A 236 -24.77 6.92 1.62
CA GLN A 236 -24.85 6.93 3.07
C GLN A 236 -23.55 6.48 3.78
N GLY A 237 -22.45 6.29 3.05
CA GLY A 237 -21.15 5.87 3.62
C GLY A 237 -21.04 4.38 3.99
N LEU A 238 -22.03 3.54 3.65
CA LEU A 238 -21.93 2.09 3.84
C LEU A 238 -20.94 1.48 2.83
N LEU A 239 -19.99 0.68 3.34
CA LEU A 239 -18.99 -0.01 2.54
C LEU A 239 -19.58 -1.14 1.69
N LEU A 240 -19.49 -1.02 0.36
CA LEU A 240 -19.91 -2.04 -0.61
C LEU A 240 -18.74 -2.88 -1.14
N GLY A 241 -17.50 -2.42 -1.00
CA GLY A 241 -16.28 -3.12 -1.39
C GLY A 241 -15.03 -2.29 -1.12
N ARG A 242 -13.87 -2.93 -0.93
CA ARG A 242 -12.58 -2.29 -0.68
C ARG A 242 -11.42 -3.02 -1.34
N ARG A 243 -10.53 -2.29 -1.99
CA ARG A 243 -9.28 -2.82 -2.56
C ARG A 243 -8.10 -1.91 -2.26
N CYS A 244 -6.96 -2.50 -1.94
CA CYS A 244 -5.75 -1.78 -1.55
C CYS A 244 -4.57 -2.13 -2.46
N PHE A 245 -3.77 -1.13 -2.83
CA PHE A 245 -2.51 -1.31 -3.55
C PHE A 245 -1.43 -0.34 -3.03
N GLU A 246 -0.16 -0.73 -3.12
CA GLU A 246 0.95 0.14 -2.72
C GLU A 246 1.24 1.19 -3.80
N VAL A 247 1.65 2.40 -3.42
CA VAL A 247 2.02 3.46 -4.39
C VAL A 247 3.41 4.01 -4.10
N ARG A 248 4.19 4.18 -5.17
CA ARG A 248 5.48 4.87 -5.17
C ARG A 248 5.53 5.95 -6.24
N VAL A 249 5.51 7.20 -5.79
CA VAL A 249 5.69 8.39 -6.63
C VAL A 249 7.19 8.67 -6.75
N CYS A 250 7.74 8.51 -7.95
CA CYS A 250 9.18 8.55 -8.23
C CYS A 250 9.49 9.04 -9.65
N ALA A 251 10.69 9.58 -9.87
CA ALA A 251 11.08 10.13 -11.16
C ALA A 251 11.21 9.08 -12.29
N CYS A 252 11.50 7.82 -11.96
CA CYS A 252 11.80 6.76 -12.94
C CYS A 252 11.01 5.46 -12.66
N PRO A 253 9.68 5.42 -12.88
CA PRO A 253 8.83 4.27 -12.54
C PRO A 253 9.33 2.93 -13.08
N GLY A 254 9.62 2.85 -14.38
CA GLY A 254 10.12 1.62 -15.03
C GLY A 254 11.52 1.17 -14.60
N ARG A 255 12.28 1.99 -13.87
CA ARG A 255 13.53 1.57 -13.21
C ARG A 255 13.21 1.03 -11.82
N ASP A 256 12.54 1.83 -11.00
CA ASP A 256 12.26 1.51 -9.61
C ASP A 256 11.43 0.22 -9.50
N ARG A 257 10.45 0.04 -10.39
CA ARG A 257 9.68 -1.21 -10.53
C ARG A 257 10.59 -2.43 -10.72
N ARG A 258 11.46 -2.43 -11.73
CA ARG A 258 12.38 -3.56 -12.01
C ARG A 258 13.35 -3.82 -10.85
N THR A 259 13.83 -2.77 -10.19
CA THR A 259 14.72 -2.91 -9.03
C THR A 259 13.98 -3.53 -7.84
N GLU A 260 12.74 -3.14 -7.58
CA GLU A 260 11.94 -3.70 -6.48
C GLU A 260 11.45 -5.13 -6.77
N GLU A 261 11.00 -5.42 -8.00
CA GLU A 261 10.65 -6.79 -8.45
C GLU A 261 11.85 -7.73 -8.33
N GLN A 262 13.04 -7.32 -8.82
CA GLN A 262 14.26 -8.11 -8.68
C GLN A 262 14.68 -8.32 -7.21
N ASN A 263 14.43 -7.34 -6.34
CA ASN A 263 14.72 -7.46 -4.91
C ASN A 263 13.75 -8.44 -4.23
N ASP A 264 12.47 -8.41 -4.59
CA ASP A 264 11.47 -9.33 -4.05
C ASP A 264 11.71 -10.77 -4.53
N MET A 265 12.06 -10.97 -5.80
CA MET A 265 12.45 -12.28 -6.33
C MET A 265 13.68 -12.86 -5.63
N LYS A 266 14.70 -12.03 -5.33
CA LYS A 266 15.85 -12.44 -4.52
C LYS A 266 15.44 -12.84 -3.10
N LYS A 267 14.59 -12.05 -2.44
CA LYS A 267 14.07 -12.35 -1.09
C LYS A 267 13.23 -13.63 -1.03
N ARG A 268 12.52 -13.97 -2.10
CA ARG A 268 11.74 -15.21 -2.23
C ARG A 268 12.57 -16.43 -2.64
N GLY A 269 13.89 -16.30 -2.82
CA GLY A 269 14.76 -17.38 -3.31
C GLY A 269 14.52 -17.78 -4.77
N LEU A 270 13.66 -17.07 -5.50
CA LEU A 270 13.29 -17.39 -6.88
C LEU A 270 14.37 -16.88 -7.85
N LYS A 271 15.43 -17.68 -8.01
CA LYS A 271 16.46 -17.50 -9.05
C LYS A 271 15.79 -17.65 -10.43
N ALA A 272 15.35 -16.53 -11.02
CA ALA A 272 14.69 -16.49 -12.33
C ALA A 272 15.60 -17.03 -13.44
N ASN A 273 15.39 -18.30 -13.82
CA ASN A 273 16.26 -19.03 -14.71
C ASN A 273 15.97 -18.70 -16.19
N GLY A 274 16.35 -17.48 -16.59
CA GLY A 274 16.15 -16.95 -17.94
C GLY A 274 17.05 -17.58 -18.99
N LYS A 275 16.78 -18.84 -19.38
CA LYS A 275 17.28 -19.43 -20.62
C LYS A 275 16.13 -19.88 -21.52
N ARG A 276 16.05 -19.20 -22.66
CA ARG A 276 15.11 -19.43 -23.75
C ARG A 276 15.59 -20.64 -24.56
N GLU A 277 14.93 -21.78 -24.43
CA GLU A 277 15.15 -22.94 -25.30
C GLU A 277 13.96 -23.11 -26.26
N LEU A 278 14.29 -23.36 -27.52
CA LEU A 278 13.35 -23.70 -28.59
C LEU A 278 13.17 -25.23 -28.62
N PRO A 279 11.97 -25.75 -28.92
CA PRO A 279 11.73 -27.19 -28.88
C PRO A 279 12.30 -27.89 -30.12
N HIS A 280 13.03 -28.98 -29.91
CA HIS A 280 13.18 -30.02 -30.94
C HIS A 280 13.11 -31.43 -30.35
N SER A 281 12.72 -32.38 -31.20
CA SER A 281 12.13 -33.69 -30.89
C SER A 281 13.12 -34.77 -30.41
N PRO A 282 12.61 -35.89 -29.82
CA PRO A 282 13.42 -36.81 -29.02
C PRO A 282 14.10 -37.93 -29.82
N SER A 283 15.22 -38.45 -29.29
CA SER A 283 15.76 -39.77 -29.66
C SER A 283 16.49 -40.44 -28.48
N THR A 284 15.81 -41.44 -27.93
CA THR A 284 16.26 -42.65 -27.20
C THR A 284 17.78 -42.91 -27.07
N GLN A 285 18.27 -43.07 -25.83
CA GLN A 285 18.96 -44.28 -25.26
C GLN A 285 19.88 -43.94 -24.06
N ALA A 286 20.01 -44.89 -23.13
CA ALA A 286 20.91 -44.93 -21.97
C ALA A 286 21.68 -46.30 -22.00
N PRO A 287 22.70 -46.61 -21.15
CA PRO A 287 23.17 -45.89 -19.95
C PRO A 287 24.71 -45.77 -19.71
N LEU A 288 25.08 -44.80 -18.85
CA LEU A 288 26.16 -44.76 -17.81
C LEU A 288 27.48 -45.59 -17.97
N PRO A 289 28.66 -45.00 -17.64
CA PRO A 289 29.08 -44.95 -16.23
C PRO A 289 29.88 -43.72 -15.71
N LYS A 290 29.51 -43.28 -14.49
CA LYS A 290 30.31 -42.70 -13.38
C LYS A 290 31.63 -41.93 -13.67
N LYS A 291 31.63 -40.60 -13.45
CA LYS A 291 32.42 -39.88 -12.39
C LYS A 291 32.58 -38.37 -12.67
N ARG A 292 31.76 -37.55 -12.02
CA ARG A 292 32.19 -36.51 -11.05
C ARG A 292 30.95 -35.89 -10.43
N LEU A 293 30.80 -36.04 -9.11
CA LEU A 293 29.98 -35.13 -8.34
C LEU A 293 30.66 -33.76 -8.44
N VAL A 294 30.05 -32.83 -9.17
CA VAL A 294 30.22 -31.42 -8.81
C VAL A 294 29.32 -31.27 -7.59
N VAL A 295 29.95 -31.08 -6.43
CA VAL A 295 29.23 -30.72 -5.20
C VAL A 295 28.43 -29.47 -5.53
N VAL A 296 27.12 -29.57 -5.41
CA VAL A 296 26.26 -28.39 -5.32
C VAL A 296 26.56 -27.84 -3.94
N ASP A 297 27.10 -26.63 -3.91
CA ASP A 297 27.38 -25.88 -2.69
C ASP A 297 26.03 -25.62 -2.01
N ASP A 298 25.77 -26.29 -0.88
CA ASP A 298 24.49 -26.31 -0.17
C ASP A 298 24.46 -25.24 0.94
N ASP A 299 25.44 -24.32 0.93
CA ASP A 299 25.84 -23.44 2.03
C ASP A 299 24.95 -22.18 2.20
N GLU A 300 23.72 -22.16 1.66
CA GLU A 300 22.71 -21.10 1.91
C GLU A 300 21.77 -21.47 3.11
N GLU A 301 22.25 -22.21 4.12
CA GLU A 301 21.50 -22.56 5.35
C GLU A 301 21.45 -21.37 6.36
N ILE A 302 20.25 -20.93 6.73
CA ILE A 302 20.05 -19.77 7.62
C ILE A 302 19.96 -20.19 9.10
N PHE A 303 21.00 -19.88 9.87
CA PHE A 303 21.05 -20.15 11.31
C PHE A 303 20.57 -18.94 12.16
N THR A 304 19.84 -19.22 13.24
CA THR A 304 19.37 -18.18 14.18
C THR A 304 20.22 -18.11 15.45
N LEU A 305 20.97 -17.02 15.65
CA LEU A 305 21.80 -16.79 16.84
C LEU A 305 21.11 -15.90 17.88
N ARG A 306 20.82 -16.43 19.08
CA ARG A 306 20.22 -15.66 20.20
C ARG A 306 21.29 -14.93 21.01
N ILE A 307 21.31 -13.60 20.96
CA ILE A 307 22.32 -12.75 21.64
C ILE A 307 21.70 -12.00 22.82
N LYS A 308 22.33 -12.05 24.00
CA LYS A 308 21.94 -11.25 25.18
C LYS A 308 22.76 -9.96 25.27
N GLY A 309 22.07 -8.82 25.18
CA GLY A 309 22.62 -7.47 25.37
C GLY A 309 22.79 -6.69 24.06
N ARG A 310 22.24 -5.48 24.01
CA ARG A 310 22.12 -4.66 22.78
C ARG A 310 23.47 -4.32 22.14
N SER A 311 24.46 -3.92 22.94
CA SER A 311 25.82 -3.62 22.45
C SER A 311 26.48 -4.83 21.75
N ARG A 312 26.30 -6.04 22.29
CA ARG A 312 26.82 -7.28 21.68
C ARG A 312 26.10 -7.63 20.38
N TYR A 313 24.78 -7.45 20.35
CA TYR A 313 23.99 -7.60 19.13
C TYR A 313 24.45 -6.64 18.03
N GLU A 314 24.63 -5.35 18.35
CA GLU A 314 25.09 -4.35 17.37
C GLU A 314 26.51 -4.62 16.84
N MET A 315 27.39 -5.20 17.67
CA MET A 315 28.73 -5.63 17.24
C MET A 315 28.66 -6.83 16.28
N ILE A 316 27.95 -7.89 16.65
CA ILE A 316 27.83 -9.10 15.83
C ILE A 316 27.08 -8.81 14.52
N LYS A 317 26.04 -7.97 14.58
CA LYS A 317 25.33 -7.50 13.37
C LYS A 317 26.27 -6.79 12.40
N LYS A 318 27.06 -5.81 12.87
CA LYS A 318 28.02 -5.10 12.00
C LYS A 318 29.04 -6.03 11.34
N LEU A 319 29.45 -7.09 12.03
CA LEU A 319 30.35 -8.10 11.49
C LEU A 319 29.67 -8.96 10.41
N ASN A 320 28.43 -9.41 10.66
CA ASN A 320 27.63 -10.15 9.69
C ASN A 320 27.35 -9.32 8.42
N ASP A 321 26.83 -8.09 8.59
CA ASP A 321 26.55 -7.15 7.50
C ASP A 321 27.81 -6.87 6.63
N ALA A 322 29.01 -6.92 7.23
CA ALA A 322 30.28 -6.72 6.53
C ALA A 322 30.74 -7.97 5.74
N LEU A 323 30.50 -9.18 6.24
CA LEU A 323 30.82 -10.43 5.54
C LEU A 323 29.94 -10.62 4.30
N GLU A 324 28.62 -10.42 4.44
CA GLU A 324 27.67 -10.46 3.29
C GLU A 324 28.06 -9.47 2.18
N LEU A 325 28.55 -8.28 2.56
CA LEU A 325 29.04 -7.28 1.62
C LEU A 325 30.36 -7.71 0.95
N GLN A 326 31.27 -8.36 1.68
CA GLN A 326 32.53 -8.84 1.12
C GLN A 326 32.30 -9.97 0.12
N GLU A 327 31.45 -10.95 0.43
CA GLU A 327 31.06 -12.02 -0.51
C GLU A 327 30.42 -11.45 -1.78
N SER A 328 29.52 -10.47 -1.63
CA SER A 328 28.91 -9.75 -2.75
C SER A 328 29.93 -9.07 -3.66
N LEU A 329 31.03 -8.54 -3.09
CA LEU A 329 32.11 -7.91 -3.84
C LEU A 329 33.06 -8.93 -4.50
N ASP A 330 33.34 -10.06 -3.85
CA ASP A 330 34.22 -11.09 -4.41
C ASP A 330 33.53 -11.86 -5.54
N GLN A 331 32.21 -12.10 -5.47
CA GLN A 331 31.40 -12.57 -6.61
C GLN A 331 31.47 -11.61 -7.83
N GLN A 332 31.53 -10.29 -7.59
CA GLN A 332 31.75 -9.30 -8.66
C GLN A 332 33.18 -9.34 -9.23
N LYS A 333 34.22 -9.57 -8.41
CA LYS A 333 35.60 -9.69 -8.88
C LYS A 333 35.80 -10.94 -9.74
N VAL A 334 35.18 -12.07 -9.40
CA VAL A 334 35.22 -13.31 -10.18
C VAL A 334 34.60 -13.11 -11.57
N THR A 335 33.43 -12.47 -11.65
CA THR A 335 32.77 -12.16 -12.93
C THR A 335 33.56 -11.16 -13.80
N ILE A 336 34.32 -10.24 -13.20
CA ILE A 336 35.22 -9.33 -13.93
C ILE A 336 36.47 -10.05 -14.46
N LYS A 337 37.14 -10.88 -13.64
CA LYS A 337 38.28 -11.70 -14.11
C LYS A 337 37.89 -12.61 -15.28
N CYS A 338 36.71 -13.23 -15.21
CA CYS A 338 36.21 -14.10 -16.28
C CYS A 338 35.96 -13.38 -17.62
N ARG A 339 35.76 -12.05 -17.62
CA ARG A 339 35.74 -11.24 -18.85
C ARG A 339 37.14 -10.95 -19.38
N LYS A 340 38.11 -10.67 -18.51
CA LYS A 340 39.48 -10.32 -18.92
C LYS A 340 40.24 -11.50 -19.55
N CYS A 341 39.91 -12.74 -19.17
CA CYS A 341 40.46 -13.95 -19.80
C CYS A 341 39.88 -14.28 -21.19
N ARG A 342 38.93 -13.50 -21.72
CA ARG A 342 38.34 -13.75 -23.05
C ARG A 342 39.01 -12.96 -24.19
N ASP A 343 39.77 -11.90 -23.87
CA ASP A 343 40.36 -10.97 -24.86
C ASP A 343 41.81 -11.26 -25.25
N GLU A 344 42.40 -12.36 -24.78
CA GLU A 344 43.74 -12.79 -25.20
C GLU A 344 43.70 -14.14 -25.95
N MET A 345 43.35 -14.13 -27.25
CA MET A 345 44.07 -14.95 -28.24
C MET A 345 43.84 -14.55 -29.72
N LYS A 346 44.93 -14.04 -30.31
CA LYS A 346 45.41 -14.20 -31.70
C LYS A 346 44.79 -13.34 -32.83
N PRO A 347 45.64 -12.71 -33.68
CA PRO A 347 45.21 -11.82 -34.76
C PRO A 347 44.70 -12.59 -35.99
N LYS A 348 43.67 -12.05 -36.66
CA LYS A 348 43.14 -12.58 -37.92
C LYS A 348 43.90 -11.98 -39.12
N LYS A 349 44.39 -12.86 -40.02
CA LYS A 349 45.03 -12.46 -41.28
C LYS A 349 43.98 -12.02 -42.32
N GLY A 350 44.31 -10.99 -43.10
CA GLY A 350 43.53 -10.47 -44.24
C GLY A 350 43.55 -8.93 -44.23
N LYS A 351 43.76 -8.22 -45.34
CA LYS A 351 43.83 -8.60 -46.77
C LYS A 351 45.04 -7.92 -47.43
N LYS A 352 45.56 -8.47 -48.54
CA LYS A 352 46.55 -7.76 -49.37
C LYS A 352 45.88 -6.57 -50.05
N LEU A 353 46.53 -5.41 -50.02
CA LEU A 353 46.18 -4.25 -50.85
C LEU A 353 46.64 -4.52 -52.28
N LEU A 354 45.77 -4.26 -53.28
CA LEU A 354 46.17 -4.20 -54.68
C LEU A 354 46.70 -2.79 -54.93
N VAL A 355 48.02 -2.66 -55.11
CA VAL A 355 48.63 -1.43 -55.60
C VAL A 355 48.40 -1.37 -57.10
N LYS A 356 47.87 -0.23 -57.57
CA LYS A 356 47.78 0.09 -58.99
C LYS A 356 49.11 0.69 -59.41
N GLU A 357 49.82 0.04 -60.32
CA GLU A 357 51.04 0.59 -60.90
C GLU A 357 50.70 1.78 -61.83
N PRO A 358 51.56 2.82 -61.90
CA PRO A 358 51.46 3.87 -62.89
C PRO A 358 52.21 3.46 -64.17
N ASP A 359 51.48 3.22 -65.26
CA ASP A 359 52.08 3.21 -66.58
C ASP A 359 52.46 4.64 -67.00
N SER A 360 53.62 4.75 -67.64
CA SER A 360 54.24 5.99 -68.08
C SER A 360 54.13 6.18 -69.60
N GLU A 361 53.66 7.35 -70.03
CA GLU A 361 54.09 8.08 -71.24
C GLU A 361 53.90 9.59 -71.01
#